data_AF-A0A7X8H2D8-F1
#
_entry.id   AF-A0A7X8H2D8-F1
#
_cell.length_a   1.000
_cell.length_b   1.000
_cell.length_c   1.000
_cell.angle_alpha   90.00
_cell.angle_beta   90.00
_cell.angle_gamma   90.00
#
_symmetry.space_group_name_H-M   'P 1'
#
loop_
_entity.id
_entity.type
_entity.pdbx_description
1 polymer ?
#
loop_
_entity_poly.entity_id
_entity_poly.type
_entity_poly.pdbx_seq_one_letter_code
_entity_poly.pdbx_strand_id
1 'polypeptide(L)'
;MKNINFKSLLSILTFVASAVFAFMFNSCENNDDKATSAPVKITKVYLEDAQSSVPDREVTFARLGQTIRLEGSGFTGVTKVYINGYDNYFNPVFVTD
;
A
#
# COMPACT_ATOMS: atom_id res chain seq x y z
N MET A 1 57.56 22.19 -20.07
CA MET A 1 56.48 22.35 -19.07
C MET A 1 55.22 22.74 -19.81
N LYS A 2 54.20 21.86 -19.88
CA LYS A 2 52.98 22.10 -20.68
C LYS A 2 52.15 23.20 -20.02
N ASN A 3 51.88 24.27 -20.77
CA ASN A 3 51.12 25.41 -20.32
C ASN A 3 49.63 25.05 -20.33
N ILE A 4 49.13 24.54 -19.20
CA ILE A 4 47.72 24.13 -19.07
C ILE A 4 46.87 25.41 -19.08
N ASN A 5 45.99 25.53 -20.07
CA ASN A 5 45.19 26.72 -20.28
C ASN A 5 44.11 26.79 -19.19
N PHE A 6 44.28 27.69 -18.22
CA PHE A 6 43.46 27.78 -16.99
C PHE A 6 41.95 27.83 -17.26
N LYS A 7 41.53 28.44 -18.38
CA LYS A 7 40.13 28.48 -18.82
C LYS A 7 39.57 27.09 -19.19
N SER A 8 40.40 26.23 -19.79
CA SER A 8 40.01 24.85 -20.11
C SER A 8 39.96 23.96 -18.87
N LEU A 9 40.84 24.19 -17.90
CA LEU A 9 40.79 23.50 -16.61
C LEU A 9 39.52 23.88 -15.83
N LEU A 10 39.17 25.16 -15.84
CA LEU A 10 37.96 25.67 -15.20
C LEU A 10 36.68 25.11 -15.85
N SER A 11 36.62 25.01 -17.19
CA SER A 11 35.43 24.45 -17.85
C SER A 11 35.26 22.95 -17.62
N ILE A 12 36.35 22.20 -17.53
CA ILE A 12 36.31 20.77 -17.18
C ILE A 12 35.83 20.59 -15.74
N LEU A 13 36.30 21.43 -14.82
CA LEU A 13 35.86 21.38 -13.42
C LEU A 13 34.37 21.67 -13.27
N THR A 14 33.83 22.65 -14.01
CA THR A 14 32.40 22.96 -14.00
C THR A 14 31.55 21.81 -14.58
N PHE A 15 32.04 21.13 -15.61
CA PHE A 15 31.34 19.99 -16.21
C PHE A 15 31.29 18.78 -15.27
N VAL A 16 32.42 18.48 -14.59
CA VAL A 16 32.50 17.40 -13.60
C VAL A 16 31.61 17.71 -12.39
N ALA A 17 31.60 18.96 -11.91
CA ALA A 17 30.74 19.35 -10.80
C ALA A 17 29.24 19.19 -11.12
N SER A 18 28.82 19.56 -12.35
CA SER A 18 27.44 19.37 -12.82
C SER A 18 27.03 17.89 -12.88
N ALA A 19 27.94 17.03 -13.37
CA ALA A 19 27.70 15.59 -13.41
C ALA A 19 27.55 14.96 -12.02
N VAL A 20 28.36 15.38 -11.04
CA VAL A 20 28.27 14.91 -9.65
C VAL A 20 26.96 15.35 -8.98
N PHE A 21 26.49 16.57 -9.29
CA PHE A 21 25.24 17.10 -8.75
C PHE A 21 24.01 16.32 -9.24
N ALA A 22 24.05 15.78 -10.47
CA ALA A 22 22.97 14.98 -11.03
C ALA A 22 22.75 13.63 -10.31
N PHE A 23 23.77 13.07 -9.68
CA PHE A 23 23.65 11.83 -8.90
C PHE A 23 23.07 12.04 -7.49
N MET A 24 23.01 13.28 -7.00
CA MET A 24 22.53 13.59 -5.65
C MET A 24 20.99 13.69 -5.52
N PHE A 25 20.24 13.54 -6.62
CA PHE A 25 18.77 13.53 -6.62
C PHE A 25 18.13 12.13 -6.57
N ASN A 26 18.89 11.06 -6.26
CA ASN A 26 18.31 9.74 -6.01
C ASN A 26 17.81 9.63 -4.57
N SER A 27 16.63 10.20 -4.30
CA SER A 27 15.85 9.85 -3.10
C SER A 27 14.45 9.41 -3.54
N CYS A 28 14.36 8.19 -4.06
CA CYS A 28 13.14 7.40 -3.94
C CYS A 28 13.30 6.54 -2.69
N GLU A 29 12.92 7.08 -1.54
CA GLU A 29 12.60 6.25 -0.39
C GLU A 29 11.20 5.71 -0.66
N ASN A 30 11.10 4.49 -1.19
CA ASN A 30 9.86 3.71 -1.16
C ASN A 30 9.63 3.34 0.31
N ASN A 31 9.19 4.31 1.10
CA ASN A 31 8.47 4.07 2.34
C ASN A 31 7.06 3.60 1.98
N ASP A 32 7.00 2.49 1.24
CA ASP A 32 5.83 1.62 1.32
C ASP A 32 5.92 1.08 2.75
N ASP A 33 5.21 1.75 3.67
CA ASP A 33 4.82 1.19 4.95
C ASP A 33 4.53 -0.27 4.67
N LYS A 34 5.37 -1.15 5.23
CA LYS A 34 5.31 -2.58 4.93
C LYS A 34 3.89 -3.03 5.21
N ALA A 35 3.04 -3.08 4.17
CA ALA A 35 1.83 -3.83 4.18
C ALA A 35 2.31 -5.20 4.60
N THR A 36 2.03 -5.55 5.86
CA THR A 36 2.53 -6.74 6.52
C THR A 36 2.40 -7.85 5.50
N SER A 37 3.51 -8.37 4.97
CA SER A 37 3.50 -9.27 3.80
C SER A 37 2.91 -10.65 4.14
N ALA A 38 2.15 -10.72 5.23
CA ALA A 38 1.34 -11.85 5.61
C ALA A 38 0.24 -12.03 4.56
N PRO A 39 0.03 -13.26 4.08
CA PRO A 39 -1.05 -13.55 3.15
C PRO A 39 -2.40 -13.27 3.82
N VAL A 40 -3.30 -12.60 3.09
CA VAL A 40 -4.70 -12.43 3.50
C VAL A 40 -5.32 -13.81 3.68
N LYS A 41 -5.89 -14.08 4.86
CA LYS A 41 -6.59 -15.31 5.16
C LYS A 41 -7.90 -15.00 5.86
N ILE A 42 -9.00 -15.50 5.32
CA ILE A 42 -10.32 -15.43 5.96
C ILE A 42 -10.56 -16.75 6.67
N THR A 43 -10.83 -16.71 7.97
CA THR A 43 -11.16 -17.88 8.79
C THR A 43 -12.67 -18.05 8.94
N LYS A 44 -13.40 -16.94 9.11
CA LYS A 44 -14.85 -16.95 9.34
C LYS A 44 -15.52 -15.73 8.73
N VAL A 45 -16.82 -15.86 8.50
CA VAL A 45 -17.69 -14.79 8.00
C VAL A 45 -18.89 -14.67 8.91
N TYR A 46 -19.18 -13.47 9.38
CA TYR A 46 -20.32 -13.18 10.22
C TYR A 46 -21.28 -12.25 9.50
N LEU A 47 -22.57 -12.47 9.72
CA LEU A 47 -23.62 -11.54 9.37
C LEU A 47 -23.79 -10.58 10.54
N GLU A 48 -23.68 -9.27 10.25
CA GLU A 48 -23.83 -8.20 11.23
C GLU A 48 -25.26 -7.67 11.18
N ASP A 49 -26.03 -7.89 12.25
CA ASP A 49 -27.40 -7.39 12.38
C ASP A 49 -27.70 -6.95 13.81
N ALA A 50 -27.63 -5.63 14.06
CA ALA A 50 -27.88 -5.05 15.37
C ALA A 50 -29.32 -5.26 15.90
N GLN A 51 -30.28 -5.60 15.04
CA GLN A 51 -31.68 -5.85 15.43
C GLN A 51 -31.95 -7.34 15.68
N SER A 52 -30.99 -8.22 15.39
CA SER A 52 -31.08 -9.66 15.62
C SER A 52 -30.84 -10.00 17.09
N SER A 53 -31.45 -11.10 17.54
CA SER A 53 -31.16 -11.71 18.84
C SER A 53 -29.73 -12.28 18.93
N VAL A 54 -29.09 -12.48 17.77
CA VAL A 54 -27.68 -12.83 17.64
C VAL A 54 -27.06 -11.83 16.66
N PRO A 55 -26.39 -10.77 17.14
CA PRO A 55 -25.86 -9.70 16.30
C PRO A 55 -24.75 -10.17 15.37
N ASP A 56 -23.87 -11.06 15.84
CA ASP A 56 -22.73 -11.60 15.11
C ASP A 56 -22.95 -13.09 14.85
N ARG A 57 -23.64 -13.40 13.76
CA ARG A 57 -23.95 -14.79 13.41
C ARG A 57 -22.95 -15.30 12.38
N GLU A 58 -22.20 -16.36 12.69
CA GLU A 58 -21.36 -17.04 11.70
C GLU A 58 -22.24 -17.65 10.58
N VAL A 59 -21.93 -17.34 9.33
CA VAL A 59 -22.72 -17.74 8.16
C VAL A 59 -21.83 -18.21 7.01
N THR A 60 -22.37 -19.07 6.16
CA THR A 60 -21.73 -19.55 4.91
C THR A 60 -22.29 -18.88 3.66
N PHE A 61 -23.32 -18.02 3.81
CA PHE A 61 -23.93 -17.27 2.73
C PHE A 61 -24.42 -15.91 3.24
N ALA A 62 -24.52 -14.94 2.33
CA ALA A 62 -25.11 -13.63 2.59
C ALA A 62 -26.02 -13.22 1.43
N ARG A 63 -26.97 -12.33 1.70
CA ARG A 63 -27.87 -11.73 0.70
C ARG A 63 -27.37 -10.33 0.35
N LEU A 64 -27.77 -9.86 -0.84
CA LEU A 64 -27.48 -8.49 -1.27
C LEU A 64 -28.07 -7.48 -0.27
N GLY A 65 -27.28 -6.44 0.04
CA GLY A 65 -27.65 -5.40 0.99
C GLY A 65 -27.36 -5.73 2.46
N GLN A 66 -26.86 -6.93 2.77
CA GLN A 66 -26.44 -7.27 4.13
C GLN A 66 -25.00 -6.85 4.39
N THR A 67 -24.73 -6.39 5.62
CA THR A 67 -23.37 -6.14 6.10
C THR A 67 -22.78 -7.43 6.65
N ILE A 68 -21.58 -7.77 6.21
CA ILE A 68 -20.83 -8.94 6.70
C ILE A 68 -19.51 -8.49 7.31
N ARG A 69 -19.09 -9.19 8.36
CA ARG A 69 -17.77 -9.06 8.97
C ARG A 69 -16.91 -10.26 8.59
N LEU A 70 -15.73 -9.98 8.05
CA LEU A 70 -14.73 -10.98 7.74
C LEU A 70 -13.78 -11.09 8.94
N GLU A 71 -13.58 -12.30 9.45
CA GLU A 71 -12.59 -12.58 10.48
C GLU A 71 -11.45 -13.37 9.85
N GLY A 72 -10.22 -13.05 10.25
CA GLY A 72 -9.04 -13.53 9.55
C GLY A 72 -7.77 -12.83 9.99
N SER A 73 -6.77 -12.83 9.10
CA SER A 73 -5.48 -12.18 9.29
C SER A 73 -4.96 -11.63 7.96
N GLY A 74 -4.09 -10.62 8.02
CA GLY A 74 -3.47 -10.00 6.85
C GLY A 74 -4.38 -8.97 6.16
N PHE A 75 -5.30 -8.34 6.88
CA PHE A 75 -6.19 -7.32 6.30
C PHE A 75 -5.55 -5.93 6.21
N THR A 76 -4.42 -5.73 6.89
CA THR A 76 -3.65 -4.48 6.80
C THR A 76 -3.26 -4.19 5.34
N GLY A 77 -3.68 -3.04 4.82
CA GLY A 77 -3.37 -2.62 3.45
C GLY A 77 -4.30 -3.17 2.37
N VAL A 78 -5.41 -3.82 2.73
CA VAL A 78 -6.44 -4.20 1.75
C VAL A 78 -7.01 -2.93 1.09
N THR A 79 -7.08 -2.93 -0.23
CA THR A 79 -7.58 -1.80 -1.04
C THR A 79 -8.85 -2.12 -1.81
N LYS A 80 -9.14 -3.41 -2.03
CA LYS A 80 -10.25 -3.90 -2.85
C LYS A 80 -10.84 -5.17 -2.27
N VAL A 81 -12.16 -5.29 -2.30
CA VAL A 81 -12.89 -6.50 -1.91
C VAL A 81 -13.83 -6.86 -3.05
N TYR A 82 -13.66 -8.07 -3.59
CA TYR A 82 -14.48 -8.56 -4.69
C TYR A 82 -15.43 -9.66 -4.21
N ILE A 83 -16.73 -9.47 -4.41
CA ILE A 83 -17.75 -10.49 -4.16
C ILE A 83 -18.37 -10.85 -5.51
N ASN A 84 -18.24 -12.11 -5.93
CA ASN A 84 -18.65 -12.60 -7.25
C ASN A 84 -18.06 -11.78 -8.43
N GLY A 85 -16.86 -11.23 -8.26
CA GLY A 85 -16.17 -10.42 -9.27
C GLY A 85 -16.57 -8.93 -9.29
N TYR A 86 -17.51 -8.50 -8.45
CA TYR A 86 -17.89 -7.10 -8.32
C TYR A 86 -17.08 -6.42 -7.23
N ASP A 87 -16.55 -5.22 -7.52
CA ASP A 87 -15.86 -4.38 -6.54
C ASP A 87 -16.87 -3.84 -5.53
N ASN A 88 -16.64 -4.08 -4.24
CA ASN A 88 -17.51 -3.65 -3.16
C ASN A 88 -16.77 -2.63 -2.29
N TYR A 89 -17.46 -1.53 -1.99
CA TYR A 89 -16.95 -0.53 -1.07
C TYR A 89 -16.87 -1.09 0.35
N PHE A 90 -15.79 -0.74 1.05
CA PHE A 90 -15.65 -0.93 2.49
C PHE A 90 -15.01 0.32 3.10
N ASN A 91 -15.25 0.57 4.37
CA ASN A 91 -14.63 1.67 5.09
C ASN A 91 -13.26 1.20 5.66
N PRO A 92 -12.12 1.76 5.21
CA PRO A 92 -10.80 1.36 5.69
C PRO A 92 -10.61 1.62 7.19
N VAL A 93 -11.37 2.53 7.81
CA VAL A 93 -11.32 2.79 9.27
C VAL A 93 -11.83 1.60 10.09
N PHE A 94 -12.63 0.73 9.49
CA PHE A 94 -13.14 -0.49 10.14
C PHE A 94 -12.25 -1.71 9.89
N VAL A 95 -11.14 -1.57 9.16
CA VAL A 95 -10.23 -2.67 8.88
C VAL A 95 -9.23 -2.80 10.02
N THR A 96 -9.19 -3.99 10.61
CA THR A 96 -8.25 -4.39 11.66
C THR A 96 -7.55 -5.68 11.26
N ASP A 97 -6.34 -5.90 11.78
CA ASP A 97 -5.59 -7.16 11.60
C ASP A 97 -5.83 -8.16 12.74
#